data_AF-A0A4Q3V8N8-F1
#
_entry.id   AF-A0A4Q3V8N8-F1
#
_cell.length_a   1.000
_cell.length_b   1.000
_cell.length_c   1.000
_cell.angle_alpha   90.00
_cell.angle_beta   90.00
_cell.angle_gamma   90.00
#
_symmetry.space_group_name_H-M   'P 1'
#
loop_
_entity.id
_entity.type
_entity.pdbx_description
1 polymer ?
#
loop_
_entity_poly.entity_id
_entity_poly.type
_entity_poly.pdbx_seq_one_letter_code
_entity_poly.pdbx_strand_id
1 'polypeptide(L)'
;MTVADGMRLEDREAVQQANRIAAQQMVAHEMRVAQNVDSVNDECGSLNAAVAAYDAEARQPQPAWRQDRLREMRKAARDRQFALRCT
;
A
#
# COMPACT_ATOMS: atom_id res chain seq x y z
N MET A 1 -28.06 -23.29 -32.40
CA MET A 1 -28.72 -22.05 -31.94
C MET A 1 -27.72 -21.33 -31.05
N THR A 2 -26.86 -20.50 -31.65
CA THR A 2 -25.91 -19.66 -30.91
C THR A 2 -26.64 -18.38 -30.48
N VAL A 3 -26.12 -17.70 -29.45
CA VAL A 3 -26.67 -16.51 -28.76
C VAL A 3 -26.80 -15.26 -29.67
N ALA A 4 -27.23 -15.39 -30.92
CA ALA A 4 -27.04 -14.37 -31.95
C ALA A 4 -28.30 -13.92 -32.72
N ASP A 5 -29.50 -14.41 -32.41
CA ASP A 5 -30.73 -14.09 -33.17
C ASP A 5 -31.62 -12.99 -32.56
N GLY A 6 -31.15 -12.19 -31.59
CA GLY A 6 -32.01 -11.18 -30.94
C GLY A 6 -31.39 -9.84 -30.54
N MET A 7 -30.10 -9.61 -30.78
CA MET A 7 -29.43 -8.36 -30.38
C MET A 7 -29.23 -7.46 -31.60
N ARG A 8 -29.73 -6.22 -31.55
CA ARG A 8 -29.51 -5.25 -32.63
C ARG A 8 -28.03 -4.85 -32.66
N LEU A 9 -27.52 -4.42 -33.82
CA LEU A 9 -26.11 -4.06 -33.98
C LEU A 9 -25.68 -2.99 -32.96
N GLU A 10 -26.56 -2.00 -32.79
CA GLU A 10 -26.48 -0.92 -31.79
C GLU A 10 -26.39 -1.43 -30.34
N ASP A 11 -27.11 -2.48 -29.97
CA ASP A 11 -27.00 -3.11 -28.65
C ASP A 11 -25.64 -3.78 -28.44
N ARG A 12 -25.09 -4.41 -29.50
CA ARG A 12 -23.77 -5.03 -29.44
C ARG A 12 -22.67 -3.98 -29.28
N GLU A 13 -22.76 -2.87 -29.99
CA GLU A 13 -21.80 -1.76 -29.87
C GLU A 13 -21.84 -1.13 -28.48
N ALA A 14 -23.04 -0.93 -27.93
CA ALA A 14 -23.21 -0.44 -26.56
C ALA A 14 -22.60 -1.39 -25.52
N VAL A 15 -22.83 -2.70 -25.65
CA VAL A 15 -22.22 -3.71 -24.77
C VAL A 15 -20.69 -3.74 -24.92
N GLN A 16 -20.17 -3.65 -26.15
CA GLN A 16 -18.73 -3.60 -26.39
C GLN A 16 -18.10 -2.35 -25.77
N GLN A 17 -18.76 -1.20 -25.88
CA GLN A 17 -18.28 0.05 -25.28
C GLN A 17 -18.34 -0.02 -23.75
N ALA A 18 -19.41 -0.54 -23.17
CA ALA A 18 -19.53 -0.75 -21.73
C ALA A 18 -18.43 -1.69 -21.20
N ASN A 19 -18.16 -2.80 -21.91
CA ASN A 19 -17.09 -3.72 -21.56
C ASN A 19 -15.71 -3.06 -21.62
N ARG A 20 -15.44 -2.22 -22.63
CA ARG A 20 -14.19 -1.46 -22.73
C ARG A 20 -14.02 -0.50 -21.55
N ILE A 21 -15.08 0.23 -21.19
CA ILE A 21 -15.05 1.16 -20.05
C ILE A 21 -14.82 0.40 -18.74
N ALA A 22 -15.54 -0.70 -18.51
CA ALA A 22 -15.36 -1.52 -17.32
C ALA A 22 -13.92 -2.08 -17.23
N ALA A 23 -13.37 -2.57 -18.35
CA ALA A 23 -11.98 -3.04 -18.40
C ALA A 23 -10.98 -1.92 -18.08
N GLN A 24 -11.18 -0.71 -18.63
CA GLN A 24 -10.33 0.45 -18.32
C GLN A 24 -10.41 0.84 -16.84
N GLN A 25 -11.61 0.79 -16.24
CA GLN A 25 -11.80 1.07 -14.81
C GLN A 25 -11.10 0.04 -13.93
N MET A 26 -11.15 -1.24 -14.29
CA MET A 26 -10.43 -2.30 -13.57
C MET A 26 -8.92 -2.08 -13.62
N VAL A 27 -8.35 -1.82 -14.80
CA VAL A 27 -6.91 -1.54 -14.94
C VAL A 27 -6.50 -0.31 -14.13
N ALA A 28 -7.30 0.78 -14.17
CA ALA A 28 -7.01 1.97 -13.38
C ALA A 28 -7.06 1.70 -11.86
N HIS A 29 -7.98 0.85 -11.42
CA HIS A 29 -8.07 0.43 -10.03
C HIS A 29 -6.85 -0.40 -9.62
N GLU A 30 -6.47 -1.40 -10.42
CA GLU A 30 -5.29 -2.24 -10.18
C GLU A 30 -4.00 -1.41 -10.08
N MET A 31 -3.80 -0.44 -10.99
CA MET A 31 -2.66 0.47 -10.92
C MET A 31 -2.64 1.31 -9.63
N ARG A 32 -3.81 1.76 -9.16
CA ARG A 32 -3.91 2.52 -7.90
C ARG A 32 -3.61 1.63 -6.70
N VAL A 33 -4.11 0.39 -6.70
CA VAL A 33 -3.82 -0.59 -5.64
C VAL A 33 -2.33 -0.89 -5.61
N ALA A 34 -1.70 -1.16 -6.76
CA ALA A 34 -0.26 -1.42 -6.84
C ALA A 34 0.57 -0.26 -6.27
N GLN A 35 0.28 0.98 -6.69
CA GLN A 35 0.98 2.17 -6.18
C GLN A 35 0.83 2.34 -4.65
N ASN A 36 -0.36 2.07 -4.11
CA ASN A 36 -0.57 2.16 -2.66
C ASN A 36 0.22 1.07 -1.91
N VAL A 37 0.27 -0.15 -2.45
CA VAL A 37 1.04 -1.26 -1.86
C VAL A 37 2.54 -0.94 -1.86
N ASP A 38 3.07 -0.44 -2.98
CA ASP A 38 4.48 -0.04 -3.07
C ASP A 38 4.81 1.07 -2.08
N SER A 39 3.97 2.11 -1.98
CA SER A 39 4.16 3.19 -1.01
C SER A 39 4.15 2.69 0.44
N VAL A 40 3.31 1.70 0.78
CA VAL A 40 3.29 1.12 2.13
C VAL A 40 4.57 0.31 2.38
N ASN A 41 5.03 -0.46 1.39
CA ASN A 41 6.28 -1.24 1.51
C ASN A 41 7.50 -0.33 1.73
N ASP A 42 7.61 0.77 0.99
CA ASP A 42 8.69 1.75 1.15
C ASP A 42 8.67 2.40 2.53
N GLU A 43 7.48 2.73 3.05
CA GLU A 43 7.33 3.25 4.41
C GLU A 43 7.73 2.21 5.46
N CYS A 44 7.32 0.95 5.28
CA CYS A 44 7.73 -0.15 6.16
C CYS A 44 9.25 -0.35 6.18
N GLY A 45 9.92 -0.29 5.02
CA GLY A 45 11.37 -0.35 4.91
C GLY A 45 12.06 0.79 5.67
N SER A 46 11.55 2.01 5.51
CA SER A 46 12.06 3.21 6.18
C SER A 46 11.91 3.13 7.71
N LEU A 47 10.76 2.65 8.19
CA LEU A 47 10.50 2.45 9.61
C LEU A 47 11.42 1.38 10.23
N ASN A 48 11.69 0.29 9.50
CA ASN A 48 12.63 -0.74 9.94
C ASN A 48 14.05 -0.20 10.09
N ALA A 49 14.51 0.58 9.12
CA ALA A 49 15.82 1.23 9.18
C ALA A 49 15.90 2.20 10.37
N ALA A 50 14.85 2.98 10.63
CA ALA A 50 14.78 3.88 11.77
C ALA A 50 14.84 3.13 13.11
N VAL A 51 14.06 2.06 13.27
CA VAL A 51 14.11 1.22 14.49
C VAL A 51 15.50 0.63 14.70
N ALA A 52 16.15 0.12 13.64
CA ALA A 52 17.51 -0.40 13.74
C ALA A 52 18.53 0.68 14.15
N ALA A 53 18.39 1.90 13.63
CA ALA A 53 19.23 3.04 14.02
C ALA A 53 19.02 3.41 15.49
N TYR A 54 17.76 3.47 15.97
CA TYR A 54 17.47 3.75 17.38
C TYR A 54 18.00 2.66 18.30
N ASP A 55 17.85 1.38 17.92
CA ASP A 55 18.38 0.24 18.68
C ASP A 55 19.91 0.25 18.71
N ALA A 56 20.58 0.68 17.63
CA ALA A 56 22.03 0.84 17.60
C ALA A 56 22.49 2.00 18.50
N GLU A 57 21.81 3.15 18.47
CA GLU A 57 22.12 4.30 19.33
C GLU A 57 21.87 3.99 20.81
N ALA A 58 20.82 3.23 21.13
CA ALA A 58 20.48 2.84 22.49
C ALA A 58 21.51 1.89 23.13
N ARG A 59 22.36 1.23 22.34
CA ARG A 59 23.47 0.40 22.85
C ARG A 59 24.68 1.22 23.32
N GLN A 60 24.75 2.49 22.94
CA GLN A 60 25.83 3.38 23.40
C GLN A 60 25.52 3.92 24.81
N PRO A 61 26.55 4.26 25.61
CA PRO A 61 26.35 4.95 26.87
C PRO A 61 25.70 6.32 26.61
N GLN A 62 24.42 6.43 26.92
CA GLN A 62 23.64 7.65 26.74
C GLN A 62 23.07 8.11 28.09
N PRO A 63 22.92 9.42 28.30
CA PRO A 63 22.23 9.93 29.47
C PRO A 63 20.77 9.45 29.50
N ALA A 64 20.19 9.29 30.69
CA ALA A 64 18.86 8.70 30.89
C ALA A 64 17.77 9.33 30.02
N TRP A 65 17.72 10.68 29.95
CA TRP A 65 16.76 11.40 29.12
C TRP A 65 16.84 11.03 27.63
N ARG A 66 18.03 10.66 27.15
CA ARG A 66 18.25 10.28 25.76
C ARG A 66 17.84 8.83 25.53
N GLN A 67 18.08 7.93 26.48
CA GLN A 67 17.53 6.57 26.42
C GLN A 67 16.00 6.58 26.41
N ASP A 68 15.37 7.41 27.25
CA ASP A 68 13.91 7.56 27.28
C ASP A 68 13.38 8.09 25.94
N ARG A 69 14.05 9.10 25.36
CA ARG A 69 13.71 9.61 24.03
C ARG A 69 13.82 8.54 22.96
N LEU A 70 14.88 7.74 22.95
CA LEU A 70 15.06 6.64 21.99
C LEU A 70 13.97 5.58 22.13
N ARG A 71 13.55 5.28 23.38
CA ARG A 71 12.44 4.37 23.66
C ARG A 71 11.13 4.88 23.06
N GLU A 72 10.81 6.15 23.24
CA GLU A 72 9.59 6.75 22.67
C GLU A 72 9.63 6.80 21.14
N MET A 73 10.78 7.15 20.55
CA MET A 73 10.95 7.14 19.09
C MET A 73 10.78 5.74 18.49
N ARG A 74 11.34 4.71 19.14
CA ARG A 74 11.18 3.32 18.75
C ARG A 74 9.73 2.86 18.87
N LYS A 75 9.05 3.23 19.95
CA LYS A 75 7.63 2.92 20.16
C LYS A 75 6.78 3.54 19.05
N ALA A 76 6.96 4.83 18.77
CA ALA A 76 6.21 5.51 17.71
C ALA A 76 6.43 4.87 16.33
N ALA A 77 7.67 4.49 16.00
CA ALA A 77 7.96 3.78 14.75
C ALA A 77 7.26 2.42 14.70
N ARG A 78 7.29 1.64 15.79
CA ARG A 78 6.60 0.33 15.89
C ARG A 78 5.08 0.46 15.80
N ASP A 79 4.50 1.48 16.44
CA ASP A 79 3.07 1.75 16.39
C ASP A 79 2.64 2.08 14.94
N ARG A 80 3.48 2.84 14.21
CA ARG A 80 3.26 3.10 12.79
C ARG A 80 3.37 1.83 11.94
N GLN A 81 4.36 0.98 12.19
CA GLN A 81 4.50 -0.31 11.51
C GLN A 81 3.25 -1.19 11.71
N PHE A 82 2.73 -1.21 12.93
CA PHE A 82 1.51 -1.95 13.26
C PHE A 82 0.29 -1.39 12.51
N ALA A 83 0.15 -0.06 12.46
CA ALA A 83 -0.94 0.59 11.73
C ALA A 83 -0.90 0.30 10.22
N LEU A 84 0.30 0.23 9.64
CA LEU A 84 0.51 -0.10 8.22
C LEU A 84 0.48 -1.60 7.93
N ARG A 85 0.43 -2.45 8.96
CA ARG A 85 0.53 -3.92 8.85
C ARG A 85 1.79 -4.37 8.10
N CYS A 86 2.93 -3.74 8.40
CA CYS A 86 4.22 -4.21 7.92
C CYS A 86 4.43 -5.66 8.37
N THR A 87 4.41 -6.61 7.44
CA THR A 87 4.63 -8.06 7.69
C THR A 87 6.10 -8.42 7.66
#